data_AF-A0A315V7S4-F1
#
_entry.id   AF-A0A315V7S4-F1
#
_cell.length_a   1.000
_cell.length_b   1.000
_cell.length_c   1.000
_cell.angle_alpha   90.00
_cell.angle_beta   90.00
_cell.angle_gamma   90.00
#
_symmetry.space_group_name_H-M   'P 1'
#
loop_
_entity.id
_entity.type
_entity.pdbx_description
1 polymer ?
#
loop_
_entity_poly.entity_id
_entity_poly.type
_entity_poly.pdbx_seq_one_letter_code
_entity_poly.pdbx_strand_id
1 'polypeptide(L)'
;MSDSVFALLGSLREGANREILGIIVSYKVKVKLVVSRGGLLGDLASSDVSVELPFTLMHPKPLEESIYRDAPDEAPIDTNLIEFDTNDDDIIFEDFARQRLTGAKDEKEEDEEPLDSPKPDDR
;
A
#
# COMPACT_ATOMS: atom_id res chain seq x y z
N MET A 1 11.02 6.01 -4.61
CA MET A 1 9.53 6.18 -4.60
C MET A 1 9.02 5.30 -3.46
N SER A 2 8.09 5.71 -2.58
CA SER A 2 7.48 4.69 -1.69
C SER A 2 6.45 3.90 -2.46
N ASP A 3 6.45 2.58 -2.30
CA ASP A 3 5.37 1.69 -2.76
C ASP A 3 4.20 1.63 -1.76
N SER A 4 4.17 2.55 -0.79
CA SER A 4 3.10 2.62 0.20
C SER A 4 1.84 3.17 -0.43
N VAL A 5 0.83 2.32 -0.55
CA VAL A 5 -0.52 2.67 -0.99
C VAL A 5 -1.50 2.66 0.20
N PHE A 6 -2.66 3.30 0.02
CA PHE A 6 -3.76 3.16 0.98
C PHE A 6 -4.16 1.69 1.12
N ALA A 7 -4.52 1.27 2.34
CA ALA A 7 -4.97 -0.08 2.61
C ALA A 7 -6.21 -0.43 1.76
N LEU A 8 -6.34 -1.67 1.28
CA LEU A 8 -7.51 -2.06 0.50
C LEU A 8 -8.63 -2.57 1.40
N LEU A 9 -9.88 -2.47 0.95
CA LEU A 9 -11.00 -3.11 1.65
C LEU A 9 -10.87 -4.64 1.47
N GLY A 10 -10.73 -5.38 2.58
CA GLY A 10 -10.78 -6.83 2.57
C GLY A 10 -12.19 -7.34 2.25
N SER A 11 -12.30 -8.31 1.33
CA SER A 11 -13.58 -8.96 1.03
C SER A 11 -14.05 -9.74 2.27
N LEU A 12 -15.09 -9.26 2.94
CA LEU A 12 -15.70 -9.95 4.07
C LEU A 12 -16.59 -11.07 3.54
N ARG A 13 -16.23 -12.33 3.83
CA ARG A 13 -17.13 -13.46 3.58
C ARG A 13 -18.33 -13.36 4.54
N GLU A 14 -19.54 -13.59 4.04
CA GLU A 14 -20.76 -13.65 4.86
C GLU A 14 -20.54 -14.67 6.01
N GLY A 15 -20.70 -14.21 7.26
CA GLY A 15 -20.42 -15.01 8.46
C GLY A 15 -18.97 -14.99 8.98
N ALA A 16 -18.07 -14.21 8.37
CA ALA A 16 -16.73 -14.01 8.91
C ALA A 16 -16.77 -13.16 10.20
N ASN A 17 -16.04 -13.61 11.21
CA ASN A 17 -15.94 -12.89 12.48
C ASN A 17 -15.02 -11.67 12.33
N ARG A 18 -15.60 -10.48 12.45
CA ARG A 18 -14.93 -9.19 12.30
C ARG A 18 -13.77 -8.99 13.25
N GLU A 19 -13.79 -9.60 14.43
CA GLU A 19 -12.70 -9.45 15.41
C GLU A 19 -11.44 -10.25 15.02
N ILE A 20 -11.59 -11.29 14.21
CA ILE A 20 -10.48 -12.11 13.71
C ILE A 20 -9.73 -11.40 12.56
N LEU A 21 -10.39 -10.49 11.84
CA LEU A 21 -9.80 -9.77 10.71
C LEU A 21 -8.85 -8.64 11.11
N GLY A 22 -8.74 -8.32 12.41
CA GLY A 22 -7.91 -7.23 12.89
C GLY A 22 -8.46 -5.86 12.45
N ILE A 23 -7.68 -5.11 11.67
CA ILE A 23 -8.07 -3.77 11.22
C ILE A 23 -9.04 -3.88 10.04
N ILE A 24 -10.24 -3.31 10.19
CA ILE A 24 -11.23 -3.21 9.12
C ILE A 24 -11.15 -1.81 8.51
N VAL A 25 -10.94 -1.77 7.20
CA VAL A 25 -10.83 -0.53 6.43
C VAL A 25 -12.11 -0.36 5.61
N SER A 26 -12.71 0.83 5.61
CA SER A 26 -13.86 1.15 4.77
C SER A 26 -13.70 2.52 4.13
N TYR A 27 -14.12 2.65 2.88
CA TYR A 27 -13.99 3.88 2.11
C TYR A 27 -15.35 4.43 1.72
N LYS A 28 -15.46 5.77 1.79
CA LYS A 28 -16.63 6.51 1.35
C LYS A 28 -16.23 7.78 0.63
N VAL A 29 -16.94 8.12 -0.44
CA VAL A 29 -16.89 9.44 -1.06
C VAL A 29 -17.93 10.31 -0.37
N LYS A 30 -17.53 11.51 0.05
CA LYS A 30 -18.42 12.51 0.62
C LYS A 30 -18.47 13.74 -0.28
N VAL A 31 -19.66 14.06 -0.78
CA VAL A 31 -19.93 15.30 -1.51
C VAL A 31 -20.52 16.30 -0.53
N LYS A 32 -19.94 17.49 -0.42
CA LYS A 32 -20.44 18.60 0.41
C LYS A 32 -20.81 19.78 -0.48
N LEU A 33 -22.02 20.29 -0.32
CA LEU A 33 -22.54 21.48 -0.97
C LEU A 33 -22.72 22.58 0.09
N VAL A 34 -22.05 23.71 -0.10
CA VAL A 34 -22.21 24.90 0.74
C VAL A 34 -23.15 25.86 0.02
N VAL A 35 -24.35 26.09 0.55
CA VAL A 35 -25.36 26.97 -0.04
C VAL A 35 -25.35 28.31 0.68
N SER A 36 -24.91 29.35 -0.02
CA SER A 36 -25.02 30.74 0.47
C SER A 36 -26.36 31.33 0.04
N ARG A 37 -27.18 31.82 0.97
CA ARG A 37 -28.40 32.57 0.64
C ARG A 37 -28.00 33.99 0.23
N GLY A 38 -27.81 34.22 -1.07
CA GLY A 38 -27.46 35.54 -1.61
C GLY A 38 -28.56 36.59 -1.36
N GLY A 39 -28.24 37.60 -0.54
CA GLY A 39 -29.03 38.81 -0.34
C GLY A 39 -28.17 39.92 0.29
N LEU A 40 -28.43 41.18 -0.07
CA LEU A 40 -27.64 42.41 0.13
C LEU A 40 -27.22 42.74 1.59
N LEU A 41 -27.66 41.95 2.59
CA LEU A 41 -27.34 42.12 4.01
C LEU A 41 -27.37 40.76 4.78
N GLY A 42 -26.99 39.65 4.14
CA GLY A 42 -27.38 38.29 4.57
C GLY A 42 -26.25 37.28 4.83
N ASP A 43 -25.05 37.72 5.18
CA ASP A 43 -23.83 36.89 5.28
C ASP A 43 -23.68 36.07 6.58
N LEU A 44 -24.77 35.57 7.20
CA LEU A 44 -24.67 34.91 8.52
C LEU A 44 -25.14 33.45 8.57
N ALA A 45 -25.68 32.89 7.48
CA ALA A 45 -26.16 31.50 7.50
C ALA A 45 -26.02 30.81 6.13
N SER A 46 -24.79 30.39 5.77
CA SER A 46 -24.60 29.36 4.76
C SER A 46 -25.11 28.01 5.29
N SER A 47 -25.85 27.26 4.47
CA SER A 47 -26.32 25.92 4.82
C SER A 47 -25.46 24.86 4.14
N ASP A 48 -24.95 23.91 4.91
CA ASP A 48 -24.18 22.78 4.38
C ASP A 48 -25.08 21.56 4.17
N VAL A 49 -25.03 20.99 2.97
CA VAL A 49 -25.71 19.74 2.61
C VAL A 49 -24.64 18.74 2.19
N SER A 50 -24.65 17.52 2.73
CA SER A 50 -23.68 16.50 2.31
C SER A 50 -24.30 15.15 2.07
N VAL A 51 -23.77 14.44 1.07
CA VAL A 51 -24.15 13.07 0.70
C VAL A 51 -22.90 12.19 0.76
N GLU A 52 -23.06 10.96 1.26
CA GLU A 52 -21.98 9.98 1.38
C GLU A 52 -22.33 8.71 0.59
N LEU A 53 -21.36 8.19 -0.18
CA LEU A 53 -21.48 6.95 -0.96
C LEU A 53 -20.32 6.00 -0.62
N PRO A 54 -20.59 4.77 -0.15
CA PRO A 54 -19.55 3.77 0.08
C PRO A 54 -18.95 3.24 -1.23
N PHE A 55 -17.65 2.90 -1.23
CA PHE A 55 -16.98 2.23 -2.35
C PHE A 55 -15.87 1.28 -1.87
N THR A 56 -15.43 0.39 -2.76
CA THR A 56 -14.32 -0.53 -2.53
C THR A 56 -13.06 0.00 -3.21
N LEU A 57 -11.97 0.18 -2.47
CA LEU A 57 -10.66 0.48 -3.02
C LEU A 57 -9.92 -0.84 -3.28
N MET A 58 -9.44 -1.05 -4.51
CA MET A 58 -8.72 -2.25 -4.97
C MET A 58 -7.39 -1.89 -5.65
N HIS A 59 -6.43 -2.82 -5.69
CA HIS A 59 -5.25 -2.67 -6.54
C HIS A 59 -5.64 -2.65 -8.03
N PRO A 60 -4.89 -1.92 -8.87
CA PRO A 60 -5.01 -2.04 -10.31
C PRO A 60 -4.88 -3.51 -10.72
N LYS A 61 -5.63 -3.92 -11.75
CA LYS A 61 -5.48 -5.27 -12.28
C LYS A 61 -4.07 -5.41 -12.87
N PRO A 62 -3.35 -6.50 -12.58
CA PRO A 62 -2.09 -6.79 -13.25
C PRO A 62 -2.33 -6.88 -14.75
N LEU A 63 -1.35 -6.47 -15.55
CA LEU A 63 -1.40 -6.65 -17.00
C LEU A 63 -1.28 -8.14 -17.30
N GLU A 64 -2.17 -8.69 -18.14
CA GLU A 64 -2.04 -10.07 -18.59
C GLU A 64 -0.81 -10.14 -19.51
N GLU A 65 0.26 -10.77 -19.03
CA GLU A 65 1.38 -11.16 -19.87
C GLU A 65 0.89 -12.30 -20.77
N SER A 66 0.82 -12.04 -22.07
CA SER A 66 0.49 -13.04 -23.07
C SER A 66 1.61 -14.07 -23.14
N ILE A 67 1.50 -15.13 -22.34
CA ILE A 67 2.36 -16.31 -22.42
C ILE A 67 1.99 -17.07 -23.71
N TYR A 68 2.51 -16.61 -24.85
CA TYR A 68 2.63 -17.41 -26.07
C TYR A 68 4.10 -17.83 -26.20
N ARG A 69 4.53 -18.83 -25.41
CA ARG A 69 5.66 -19.68 -25.83
C ARG A 69 5.05 -20.83 -26.63
N ASP A 70 4.94 -20.65 -27.95
CA ASP A 70 4.76 -21.79 -28.86
C ASP A 70 6.04 -22.63 -28.83
N ALA A 71 5.93 -23.89 -28.40
CA ALA A 71 7.02 -24.88 -28.40
C ALA A 71 7.30 -25.41 -29.83
N PRO A 72 8.45 -26.07 -30.10
CA PRO A 72 8.54 -27.52 -29.82
C PRO A 72 9.95 -28.10 -29.48
N ASP A 73 9.92 -29.10 -28.59
CA ASP A 73 10.71 -30.36 -28.47
C ASP A 73 12.26 -30.46 -28.61
N GLU A 74 12.80 -31.37 -27.78
CA GLU A 74 14.03 -32.21 -27.87
C GLU A 74 15.38 -31.78 -27.24
N ALA A 75 15.70 -32.34 -26.05
CA ALA A 75 16.98 -33.03 -25.72
C ALA A 75 16.99 -33.58 -24.25
N PRO A 76 17.73 -34.66 -23.93
CA PRO A 76 17.82 -35.20 -22.57
C PRO A 76 18.60 -34.25 -21.65
N ILE A 77 17.94 -33.82 -20.58
CA ILE A 77 18.38 -32.78 -19.65
C ILE A 77 19.54 -33.34 -18.80
N ASP A 78 20.77 -32.93 -19.11
CA ASP A 78 21.97 -33.27 -18.33
C ASP A 78 21.95 -32.55 -16.97
N THR A 79 22.43 -33.22 -15.93
CA THR A 79 22.28 -32.87 -14.50
C THR A 79 23.14 -31.69 -14.02
N ASN A 80 23.22 -30.63 -14.81
CA ASN A 80 23.70 -29.30 -14.40
C ASN A 80 22.64 -28.27 -14.79
N LEU A 81 21.54 -28.26 -14.02
CA LEU A 81 20.31 -27.48 -14.19
C LEU A 81 20.50 -25.95 -13.95
N ILE A 82 21.57 -25.39 -14.52
CA ILE A 82 21.76 -23.95 -14.71
C ILE A 82 22.23 -23.77 -16.15
N GLU A 83 21.47 -24.33 -17.09
CA GLU A 83 21.51 -23.89 -18.47
C GLU A 83 20.62 -22.65 -18.51
N PHE A 84 21.26 -21.47 -18.67
CA PHE A 84 20.55 -20.24 -18.99
C PHE A 84 19.89 -20.47 -20.35
N ASP A 85 18.66 -20.99 -20.34
CA ASP A 85 17.76 -20.92 -21.48
C ASP A 85 17.78 -19.46 -21.91
N THR A 86 18.38 -19.16 -23.06
CA THR A 86 18.48 -17.80 -23.63
C THR A 86 17.11 -17.32 -24.12
N ASN A 87 16.04 -17.70 -23.45
CA ASN A 87 14.85 -16.90 -23.38
C ASN A 87 15.15 -15.79 -22.37
N ASP A 88 15.01 -14.55 -22.84
CA ASP A 88 15.45 -13.27 -22.26
C ASP A 88 14.92 -12.89 -20.85
N ASP A 89 14.73 -13.86 -19.95
CA ASP A 89 14.21 -13.72 -18.59
C ASP A 89 15.33 -13.96 -17.54
N ASP A 90 16.48 -13.32 -17.70
CA ASP A 90 17.57 -13.37 -16.71
C ASP A 90 17.07 -12.92 -15.33
N ILE A 91 17.33 -13.72 -14.29
CA ILE A 91 16.90 -13.40 -12.92
C ILE A 91 17.71 -12.21 -12.39
N ILE A 92 17.02 -11.11 -12.10
CA ILE A 92 17.61 -9.91 -11.49
C ILE A 92 17.49 -10.02 -9.96
N PHE A 93 18.63 -9.87 -9.26
CA PHE A 93 18.66 -9.83 -7.80
C PHE A 93 18.56 -8.40 -7.28
N GLU A 94 17.57 -8.14 -6.43
CA GLU A 94 17.35 -6.87 -5.73
C GLU A 94 17.15 -7.11 -4.23
N ASP A 95 17.41 -6.09 -3.40
CA ASP A 95 17.20 -6.18 -1.95
C ASP A 95 15.71 -6.10 -1.59
N PHE A 96 15.28 -6.86 -0.58
CA PHE A 96 13.91 -6.83 -0.08
C PHE A 96 13.62 -5.59 0.79
N ALA A 97 14.67 -4.89 1.24
CA ALA A 97 14.54 -3.67 2.02
C ALA A 97 13.82 -2.57 1.21
N ARG A 98 12.65 -2.14 1.69
CA ARG A 98 11.88 -1.06 1.05
C ARG A 98 12.67 0.25 1.09
N GLN A 99 12.75 0.92 -0.05
CA GLN A 99 13.34 2.25 -0.13
C GLN A 99 12.55 3.24 0.73
N ARG A 100 13.24 3.94 1.64
CA ARG A 100 12.63 4.98 2.50
C ARG A 100 12.35 6.25 1.70
N LEU A 101 11.21 6.89 1.94
CA LEU A 101 10.95 8.24 1.45
C LEU A 101 11.76 9.27 2.24
N THR A 102 12.36 10.22 1.54
CA THR A 102 12.89 11.44 2.13
C THR A 102 11.74 12.42 2.38
N GLY A 103 11.61 12.95 3.61
CA GLY A 103 10.59 13.96 3.96
C GLY A 103 9.36 13.44 4.71
N ALA A 104 9.23 12.12 4.92
CA ALA A 104 8.34 11.58 5.96
C ALA A 104 9.03 11.76 7.33
N LYS A 105 9.16 13.01 7.76
CA LYS A 105 9.75 13.33 9.07
C LYS A 105 8.66 13.07 10.11
N ASP A 106 8.77 11.99 10.86
CA ASP A 106 8.15 11.90 12.18
C ASP A 106 8.80 13.02 13.01
N GLU A 107 8.12 14.14 13.17
CA GLU A 107 8.48 15.17 14.14
C GLU A 107 8.19 14.63 15.55
N LYS A 108 9.02 13.70 16.02
CA LYS A 108 9.15 13.28 17.41
C LYS A 108 10.62 12.91 17.70
N GLU A 109 11.50 13.90 17.60
CA GLU A 109 12.83 13.88 18.19
C GLU A 109 12.95 15.08 19.15
N GLU A 110 12.25 15.00 20.27
CA GLU A 110 12.53 15.67 21.55
C GLU A 110 12.10 14.60 22.58
N ASP A 111 12.94 13.91 23.35
CA ASP A 111 14.23 14.23 23.93
C ASP A 111 15.09 12.95 24.03
N GLU A 112 16.32 12.97 23.52
CA GLU A 112 17.32 11.97 23.90
C GLU A 112 17.95 12.39 25.24
N GLU A 113 17.54 11.77 26.34
CA GLU A 113 18.41 11.61 27.50
C GLU A 113 19.30 10.38 27.24
N PRO A 114 20.64 10.54 27.16
CA PRO A 114 21.54 9.42 26.94
C PRO A 114 21.54 8.53 28.18
N LEU A 115 20.91 7.35 28.08
CA LEU A 115 21.04 6.31 29.09
C LEU A 115 22.47 5.75 29.06
N ASP A 116 23.28 6.26 29.97
CA ASP A 116 24.64 5.82 30.28
C ASP A 116 24.65 4.30 30.49
N SER A 117 25.37 3.60 29.62
CA SER A 117 25.52 2.14 29.69
C SER A 117 26.48 1.80 30.82
N PRO A 118 26.12 0.93 31.78
CA PRO A 118 27.05 0.51 32.83
C PRO A 118 28.26 -0.21 32.22
N LYS A 119 29.46 0.30 32.48
CA LYS A 119 30.72 -0.37 32.11
C LYS A 119 30.85 -1.69 32.86
N PRO A 120 31.31 -2.77 32.20
CA PRO A 120 31.67 -3.99 32.91
C PRO A 120 32.94 -3.72 33.74
N ASP A 121 32.83 -3.84 35.05
CA ASP A 121 33.99 -3.89 35.94
C ASP A 121 34.75 -5.19 35.70
N ASP A 122 36.00 -5.05 35.27
CA ASP A 122 36.92 -6.15 35.04
C ASP A 122 37.71 -6.39 36.33
N ARG A 123 37.30 -7.38 37.13
CA ARG A 123 38.17 -8.01 38.14
C ARG A 123 37.70 -9.38 38.64
#